data_AF-A0A2J4R1N7-F1
#
_entry.id   AF-A0A2J4R1N7-F1
#
_cell.length_a   1.000
_cell.length_b   1.000
_cell.length_c   1.000
_cell.angle_alpha   90.00
_cell.angle_beta   90.00
_cell.angle_gamma   90.00
#
_symmetry.space_group_name_H-M   'P 1'
#
loop_
_entity.id
_entity.type
_entity.pdbx_description
1 polymer ?
#
loop_
_entity_poly.entity_id
_entity_poly.type
_entity_poly.pdbx_seq_one_letter_code
_entity_poly.pdbx_strand_id
1 'polypeptide(L)' 'VKEANWVGPGETARFQLPGVSAGALQWKLINDYGGTGALHHANL' A
#
# COMPACT_ATOMS: atom_id res chain seq x y z
N VAL A 1 -6.80 -4.45 2.52
CA VAL A 1 -5.80 -5.31 3.21
C VAL A 1 -6.05 -5.25 4.70
N LYS A 2 -6.05 -6.40 5.38
CA LYS A 2 -6.30 -6.45 6.83
C LYS A 2 -5.05 -6.06 7.64
N GLU A 3 -3.86 -6.35 7.11
CA GLU A 3 -2.57 -6.19 7.78
C GLU A 3 -1.70 -5.14 7.07
N ALA A 4 -2.15 -3.88 6.97
CA ALA A 4 -1.28 -2.82 6.46
C ALA A 4 -0.19 -2.52 7.49
N ASN A 5 1.08 -2.55 7.07
CA ASN A 5 2.25 -2.32 7.92
C ASN A 5 3.23 -1.38 7.21
N TRP A 6 4.12 -0.77 7.98
CA TRP A 6 5.12 0.16 7.46
C TRP A 6 6.16 -0.56 6.61
N VAL A 7 6.67 0.13 5.59
CA VAL A 7 7.83 -0.31 4.81
C VAL A 7 9.01 0.56 5.22
N GLY A 8 10.08 -0.08 5.70
CA GLY A 8 11.30 0.64 6.07
C GLY A 8 11.99 1.30 4.86
N PRO A 9 12.83 2.32 5.08
CA PRO A 9 13.60 2.93 3.99
C PRO A 9 14.49 1.89 3.30
N GLY A 10 14.38 1.78 1.96
CA GLY A 10 15.14 0.81 1.17
C GLY A 10 14.65 -0.64 1.26
N GLU A 11 13.64 -0.91 2.08
CA GLU A 11 13.12 -2.26 2.34
C GLU A 11 11.92 -2.60 1.45
N THR A 12 11.51 -3.87 1.48
CA THR A 12 10.33 -4.38 0.78
C THR A 12 9.41 -5.13 1.75
N ALA A 13 8.12 -4.79 1.76
CA ALA A 13 7.10 -5.55 2.47
C ALA A 13 6.25 -6.39 1.51
N ARG A 14 5.65 -7.47 2.02
CA ARG A 14 4.74 -8.34 1.28
C ARG A 14 3.36 -8.33 1.93
N PHE A 15 2.34 -8.26 1.11
CA PHE A 15 0.95 -8.24 1.54
C PHE A 15 0.18 -9.35 0.83
N GLN A 16 -0.72 -10.01 1.56
CA GLN A 16 -1.58 -11.01 0.97
C GLN A 16 -2.74 -10.34 0.24
N LEU A 17 -2.88 -10.66 -1.05
CA LEU A 17 -3.95 -10.13 -1.88
C LEU A 17 -5.28 -10.86 -1.60
N PRO A 18 -6.41 -10.16 -1.64
CA PRO A 18 -7.73 -10.75 -1.42
C PRO A 18 -8.18 -11.55 -2.66
N GLY A 19 -7.68 -12.77 -2.81
CA GLY A 19 -8.12 -13.74 -3.83
C GLY A 19 -7.82 -13.37 -5.29
N VAL A 20 -7.05 -12.31 -5.53
CA VAL A 20 -6.66 -11.82 -6.87
C VAL A 20 -5.13 -11.84 -7.00
N SER A 21 -4.64 -12.12 -8.21
CA SER A 21 -3.20 -12.16 -8.52
C SER A 21 -2.74 -11.09 -9.53
N ALA A 22 -3.67 -10.32 -10.11
CA ALA A 22 -3.41 -9.30 -11.11
C ALA A 22 -4.44 -8.17 -11.03
N GLY A 23 -4.11 -6.99 -11.57
CA GLY A 23 -5.05 -5.87 -11.70
C GLY A 23 -4.47 -4.52 -11.27
N ALA A 24 -5.35 -3.56 -10.97
CA ALA A 24 -4.94 -2.23 -10.52
C ALA A 24 -4.74 -2.21 -8.99
N LEU A 25 -3.52 -1.88 -8.55
CA LEU A 25 -3.21 -1.57 -7.16
C LEU A 25 -3.44 -0.09 -6.89
N GLN A 26 -4.17 0.22 -5.82
CA GLN A 26 -4.37 1.58 -5.33
C GLN A 26 -4.07 1.65 -3.84
N TRP A 27 -3.34 2.68 -3.41
CA TRP A 27 -3.00 2.88 -2.00
C TRP A 27 -2.87 4.36 -1.64
N LYS A 28 -2.91 4.63 -0.33
CA LYS A 28 -2.66 5.95 0.26
C LYS A 28 -1.66 5.80 1.39
N LEU A 29 -0.86 6.84 1.61
CA LEU A 29 0.06 6.93 2.73
C LEU A 29 -0.52 7.84 3.82
N ILE A 30 -0.13 7.62 5.07
CA ILE A 30 -0.38 8.58 6.15
C ILE A 30 0.67 9.69 6.00
N ASN A 31 0.23 10.94 5.93
CA ASN A 31 1.12 12.09 5.85
C ASN A 31 1.73 12.43 7.22
N ASP A 32 2.72 13.32 7.22
CA ASP A 32 3.48 13.71 8.43
C ASP A 32 2.60 14.35 9.53
N TYR A 33 1.39 14.79 9.21
CA TYR A 33 0.41 15.34 10.14
C TYR A 33 -0.62 14.31 10.62
N GLY A 34 -0.43 13.03 10.30
CA GLY A 34 -1.34 11.94 10.66
C GLY A 34 -2.60 11.84 9.78
N GLY A 35 -2.70 12.67 8.74
CA GLY A 35 -3.82 12.67 7.80
C GLY A 35 -3.66 11.66 6.67
N THR A 36 -4.74 11.44 5.93
CA THR A 36 -4.69 10.63 4.70
C THR A 36 -4.03 11.42 3.56
N GLY A 37 -2.97 10.85 2.96
CA GLY A 37 -2.25 11.41 1.83
C GLY A 37 -2.92 11.16 0.47
N ALA A 38 -2.17 11.48 -0.60
CA ALA A 38 -2.63 11.32 -1.98
C ALA A 38 -2.91 9.86 -2.36
N LEU A 39 -3.78 9.67 -3.36
CA LEU A 39 -4.03 8.35 -3.97
C LEU A 39 -2.92 8.03 -4.97
N HIS A 40 -2.30 6.87 -4.78
CA HIS A 40 -1.31 6.30 -5.69
C HIS A 40 -1.92 5.09 -6.41
N HIS A 41 -1.38 4.78 -7.60
CA HIS A 41 -1.86 3.73 -8.49
C HIS A 41 -0.69 3.02 -9.19
N ALA A 42 -0.84 1.71 -9.39
CA ALA A 42 0.08 0.87 -10.15
C ALA A 42 -0.68 -0.33 -10.75
N ASN A 43 -0.07 -1.01 -11.73
CA ASN A 43 -0.57 -2.28 -12.24
C ASN A 43 0.24 -3.44 -11.61
N LEU A 44 -0.46 -4.52 -11.26
CA LEU A 44 0.07 -5.80 -10.77
C LEU A 44 0.22 -6.81 -11.91
#